data_AF-A0A2C1LC55-F1
#
_entry.id   AF-A0A2C1LC55-F1
#
_cell.length_a   1.000
_cell.length_b   1.000
_cell.length_c   1.000
_cell.angle_alpha   90.00
_cell.angle_beta   90.00
_cell.angle_gamma   90.00
#
_symmetry.space_group_name_H-M   'P 1'
#
loop_
_entity.id
_entity.type
_entity.pdbx_description
1 polymer ?
#
loop_
_entity_poly.entity_id
_entity_poly.type
_entity_poly.pdbx_seq_one_letter_code
_entity_poly.pdbx_strand_id
1 'polypeptide(L)'
;MTINDKVFGELDYQYTWVGYRTIKFLGKDTEIALLIGGEDDGKFDEGQYVAYNSLMDNWEEIQHNILQPVLNYYKQKRHELGYDVAFNEDYPLIETVDQLIEHITLVGISVPYDFLRDGRDVGVSFDCSWDEENGLGIRLINERVDEVGYQDVAI
;
A
#
# COMPACT_ATOMS: atom_id res chain seq x y z
N MET A 1 23.43 4.20 -4.24
CA MET A 1 24.02 4.51 -2.91
C MET A 1 23.25 3.69 -1.89
N THR A 2 23.92 3.16 -0.87
CA THR A 2 23.27 2.37 0.19
C THR A 2 23.46 3.08 1.52
N ILE A 3 22.40 3.17 2.31
CA ILE A 3 22.44 3.69 3.69
C ILE A 3 21.78 2.69 4.63
N ASN A 4 22.08 2.82 5.92
CA ASN A 4 21.37 2.10 6.97
C ASN A 4 20.78 3.12 7.92
N ASP A 5 19.50 3.42 7.73
CA ASP A 5 18.74 4.34 8.55
C ASP A 5 18.21 3.65 9.81
N LYS A 6 18.12 4.39 10.91
CA LYS A 6 17.72 3.84 12.22
C LYS A 6 16.26 3.40 12.28
N VAL A 7 15.40 3.95 11.43
CA VAL A 7 13.96 3.71 11.40
C VAL A 7 13.60 2.88 10.17
N PHE A 8 14.10 3.26 9.00
CA PHE A 8 13.77 2.63 7.72
C PHE A 8 14.66 1.41 7.40
N GLY A 9 15.76 1.22 8.12
CA GLY A 9 16.69 0.12 7.93
C GLY A 9 17.62 0.32 6.72
N GLU A 10 18.02 -0.78 6.09
CA GLU A 10 18.86 -0.74 4.89
C GLU A 10 18.06 -0.25 3.68
N LEU A 11 18.57 0.79 3.02
CA LEU A 11 17.96 1.41 1.86
C LEU A 11 18.99 1.59 0.74
N ASP A 12 18.56 1.31 -0.49
CA ASP A 12 19.29 1.55 -1.73
C ASP A 12 18.60 2.63 -2.57
N TYR A 13 19.37 3.63 -3.00
CA TYR A 13 18.87 4.66 -3.90
C TYR A 13 18.78 4.17 -5.34
N GLN A 14 17.56 4.11 -5.86
CA GLN A 14 17.20 3.72 -7.23
C GLN A 14 16.17 4.70 -7.82
N TYR A 15 16.53 5.99 -7.92
CA TYR A 15 15.62 7.13 -8.21
C TYR A 15 14.58 7.44 -7.12
N THR A 16 14.39 6.49 -6.19
CA THR A 16 13.77 6.63 -4.88
C THR A 16 14.56 5.76 -3.91
N TRP A 17 14.45 5.99 -2.60
CA TRP A 17 15.06 5.07 -1.64
C TRP A 17 14.21 3.81 -1.50
N VAL A 18 14.82 2.66 -1.73
CA VAL A 18 14.16 1.36 -1.70
C VAL A 18 14.77 0.47 -0.64
N GLY A 19 13.95 -0.08 0.25
CA GLY A 19 14.37 -1.12 1.19
C GLY A 19 13.43 -2.32 1.15
N TYR A 20 13.87 -3.45 1.71
CA TYR A 20 13.03 -4.63 1.86
C TYR A 20 12.93 -5.00 3.32
N ARG A 21 11.73 -5.37 3.77
CA ARG A 21 11.54 -5.90 5.12
C ARG A 21 10.34 -6.82 5.19
N THR A 22 10.36 -7.66 6.20
CA THR A 22 9.27 -8.58 6.52
C THR A 22 8.39 -7.98 7.60
N ILE A 23 7.10 -7.86 7.31
CA ILE A 23 6.07 -7.44 8.28
C ILE A 23 4.99 -8.51 8.38
N LYS A 24 4.19 -8.46 9.45
CA LYS A 24 3.02 -9.34 9.56
C LYS A 24 1.85 -8.76 8.77
N PHE A 25 1.35 -9.49 7.80
CA PHE A 25 0.09 -9.18 7.12
C PHE A 25 -0.88 -10.34 7.29
N LEU A 26 -2.01 -10.09 7.96
CA LEU A 26 -3.06 -11.07 8.27
C LEU A 26 -2.50 -12.35 8.92
N GLY A 27 -1.58 -12.16 9.87
CA GLY A 27 -0.92 -13.23 10.62
C GLY A 27 0.24 -13.92 9.89
N LYS A 28 0.51 -13.59 8.62
CA LYS A 28 1.61 -14.17 7.83
C LYS A 28 2.78 -13.21 7.72
N ASP A 29 3.99 -13.74 7.83
CA ASP A 29 5.20 -12.96 7.55
C ASP A 29 5.27 -12.71 6.04
N THR A 30 5.30 -11.43 5.65
CA THR A 30 5.21 -10.97 4.26
C THR A 30 6.35 -10.01 3.98
N GLU A 31 7.16 -10.30 2.97
CA GLU A 31 8.20 -9.39 2.49
C GLU A 31 7.57 -8.31 1.62
N ILE A 32 7.95 -7.06 1.85
CA ILE A 32 7.44 -5.89 1.11
C ILE A 32 8.59 -4.97 0.71
N ALA A 33 8.38 -4.13 -0.31
CA ALA A 33 9.24 -2.99 -0.64
C ALA A 33 8.90 -1.75 0.21
N LEU A 34 9.93 -0.97 0.61
CA LEU A 34 9.81 0.32 1.29
C LEU A 34 10.21 1.32 0.26
N LEU A 35 9.36 2.29 -0.01
CA LEU A 35 9.72 3.40 -0.86
C LEU A 35 9.70 4.64 0.01
N ILE A 36 10.86 5.26 0.21
CA ILE A 36 10.95 6.53 0.93
C ILE A 36 11.27 7.63 -0.07
N GLY A 37 10.42 8.66 -0.11
CA GLY A 37 10.68 9.88 -0.87
C GLY A 37 11.94 10.55 -0.34
N GLY A 38 12.87 10.88 -1.22
CA GLY A 38 14.14 11.50 -0.84
C GLY A 38 15.08 11.62 -2.03
N GLU A 39 16.00 12.58 -1.92
CA GLU A 39 17.08 12.76 -2.89
C GLU A 39 18.24 11.80 -2.58
N ASP A 40 19.25 11.76 -3.45
CA ASP A 40 20.40 10.86 -3.30
C ASP A 40 21.34 11.18 -2.12
N ASP A 41 21.00 12.15 -1.27
CA ASP A 41 21.80 12.57 -0.12
C ASP A 41 21.53 11.77 1.17
N GLY A 42 20.51 10.90 1.15
CA GLY A 42 20.14 10.02 2.26
C GLY A 42 19.56 10.74 3.48
N LYS A 43 18.96 11.92 3.28
CA LYS A 43 18.22 12.64 4.31
C LYS A 43 16.71 12.56 4.04
N PHE A 44 15.96 12.48 5.13
CA PHE A 44 14.50 12.37 5.13
C PHE A 44 13.92 13.39 6.10
N ASP A 45 12.70 13.82 5.82
CA ASP A 45 11.99 14.80 6.63
C ASP A 45 11.49 14.17 7.94
N GLU A 46 11.42 14.96 9.03
CA GLU A 46 10.90 14.49 10.32
C GLU A 46 9.49 13.90 10.18
N GLY A 47 8.65 14.49 9.32
CA GLY A 47 7.30 14.03 9.04
C GLY A 47 7.25 12.60 8.47
N GLN A 48 8.25 12.18 7.69
CA GLN A 48 8.31 10.83 7.11
C GLN A 48 8.54 9.77 8.19
N TYR A 49 9.47 10.04 9.12
CA TYR A 49 9.70 9.13 10.25
C TYR A 49 8.46 9.03 11.14
N VAL A 50 7.78 10.15 11.38
CA VAL A 50 6.55 10.18 12.18
C VAL A 50 5.42 9.42 11.49
N ALA A 51 5.24 9.58 10.17
CA ALA A 51 4.25 8.86 9.37
C ALA A 51 4.47 7.34 9.42
N TYR A 52 5.70 6.89 9.14
CA TYR A 52 6.01 5.47 9.13
C TYR A 52 5.89 4.82 10.52
N ASN A 53 6.42 5.48 11.57
CA ASN A 53 6.29 4.94 12.93
C ASN A 53 4.81 4.86 13.36
N SER A 54 4.02 5.88 13.06
CA SER A 54 2.58 5.88 13.39
C SER A 54 1.83 4.77 12.65
N LEU A 55 2.16 4.53 11.39
CA LEU A 55 1.63 3.40 10.62
C LEU A 55 2.00 2.06 11.26
N MET A 56 3.28 1.86 11.58
CA MET A 56 3.79 0.60 12.13
C MET A 56 3.25 0.31 13.54
N ASP A 57 3.14 1.33 14.39
CA ASP A 57 2.58 1.22 15.74
C ASP A 57 1.10 0.80 15.72
N ASN A 58 0.37 1.16 14.66
CA ASN A 58 -1.06 0.86 14.49
C ASN A 58 -1.33 -0.20 13.39
N TRP A 59 -0.28 -0.84 12.85
CA TRP A 59 -0.38 -1.66 11.65
C TRP A 59 -1.39 -2.81 11.81
N GLU A 60 -1.45 -3.41 13.00
CA GLU A 60 -2.38 -4.51 13.29
C GLU A 60 -3.84 -4.13 13.07
N GLU A 61 -4.23 -2.90 13.44
CA GLU A 61 -5.59 -2.40 13.23
C GLU A 61 -5.78 -1.95 11.77
N ILE A 62 -4.81 -1.22 11.23
CA ILE A 62 -4.87 -0.63 9.88
C ILE A 62 -5.04 -1.71 8.82
N GLN A 63 -4.28 -2.81 8.91
CA GLN A 63 -4.35 -3.88 7.92
C GLN A 63 -5.74 -4.53 7.79
N HIS A 64 -6.58 -4.45 8.84
CA HIS A 64 -7.98 -4.86 8.78
C HIS A 64 -8.89 -3.75 8.29
N ASN A 65 -8.65 -2.50 8.72
CA ASN A 65 -9.46 -1.33 8.35
C ASN A 65 -9.41 -1.03 6.83
N ILE A 66 -8.32 -1.37 6.14
CA ILE A 66 -8.18 -1.16 4.69
C ILE A 66 -8.99 -2.14 3.83
N LEU A 67 -9.36 -3.32 4.35
CA LEU A 67 -9.94 -4.40 3.53
C LEU A 67 -11.36 -4.08 3.03
N GLN A 68 -12.19 -3.45 3.85
CA GLN A 68 -13.55 -3.11 3.46
C GLN A 68 -13.59 -2.00 2.39
N PRO A 69 -12.80 -0.91 2.48
CA PRO A 69 -12.62 0.04 1.39
C PRO A 69 -12.15 -0.61 0.08
N VAL A 70 -11.19 -1.53 0.13
CA VAL A 70 -10.73 -2.26 -1.06
C VAL A 70 -11.85 -3.10 -1.68
N LEU A 71 -12.62 -3.83 -0.87
CA LEU A 71 -13.75 -4.61 -1.36
C LEU A 71 -14.81 -3.73 -2.04
N ASN A 72 -15.06 -2.54 -1.48
CA ASN A 72 -16.00 -1.58 -2.06
C ASN A 72 -15.49 -1.06 -3.41
N TYR A 73 -14.21 -0.69 -3.48
CA TYR A 73 -13.55 -0.28 -4.74
C TYR A 73 -13.66 -1.38 -5.80
N TYR A 74 -13.34 -2.62 -5.44
CA TYR A 74 -13.43 -3.76 -6.34
C TYR A 74 -14.85 -3.93 -6.92
N LYS A 75 -15.87 -3.93 -6.06
CA LYS A 75 -17.28 -4.08 -6.47
C LYS A 75 -17.72 -2.94 -7.38
N GLN A 76 -17.31 -1.71 -7.07
CA GLN A 76 -17.60 -0.56 -7.91
C GLN A 76 -16.94 -0.72 -9.29
N LYS A 77 -15.64 -1.06 -9.33
CA LYS A 77 -14.90 -1.25 -10.58
C LYS A 77 -15.50 -2.36 -11.44
N ARG A 78 -15.87 -3.47 -10.81
CA ARG A 78 -16.58 -4.59 -11.45
C ARG A 78 -17.88 -4.14 -12.12
N HIS A 79 -18.67 -3.30 -11.44
CA HIS A 79 -19.91 -2.74 -11.98
C HIS A 79 -19.64 -1.76 -13.12
N GLU A 80 -18.66 -0.87 -13.00
CA GLU A 80 -18.26 0.08 -14.06
C GLU A 80 -17.83 -0.63 -15.35
N LEU A 81 -17.20 -1.80 -15.24
CA LEU A 81 -16.80 -2.64 -16.36
C LEU A 81 -17.95 -3.50 -16.92
N GLY A 82 -19.14 -3.48 -16.30
CA GLY A 82 -20.31 -4.25 -16.72
C GLY A 82 -20.23 -5.75 -16.43
N TYR A 83 -19.36 -6.16 -15.52
CA TYR A 83 -19.18 -7.58 -15.16
C TYR A 83 -20.08 -8.02 -14.00
N ASP A 84 -20.97 -7.17 -13.50
CA ASP A 84 -21.98 -7.49 -12.50
C ASP A 84 -23.12 -8.38 -13.03
N VAL A 85 -23.31 -8.45 -14.36
CA VAL A 85 -24.39 -9.22 -15.00
C VAL A 85 -23.96 -10.63 -15.43
N ALA A 86 -22.69 -10.81 -15.80
CA ALA A 86 -22.16 -12.07 -16.32
C ALA A 86 -20.86 -12.48 -15.62
N PHE A 87 -20.65 -13.78 -15.49
CA PHE A 87 -19.38 -14.33 -15.01
C PHE A 87 -18.23 -13.87 -15.91
N ASN A 88 -17.12 -13.48 -15.29
CA ASN A 88 -15.88 -13.10 -15.95
C ASN A 88 -14.73 -13.77 -15.19
N GLU A 89 -13.83 -14.46 -15.90
CA GLU A 89 -12.70 -15.17 -15.27
C GLU A 89 -11.60 -14.21 -14.81
N ASP A 90 -11.36 -13.13 -15.57
CA ASP A 90 -10.33 -12.12 -15.30
C ASP A 90 -10.76 -11.16 -14.18
N TYR A 91 -12.07 -11.00 -13.98
CA TYR A 91 -12.64 -10.31 -12.84
C TYR A 91 -13.68 -11.24 -12.21
N PRO A 92 -13.34 -12.06 -11.20
CA PRO A 92 -14.30 -12.95 -10.56
C PRO A 92 -15.38 -12.21 -9.75
N LEU A 93 -16.33 -12.94 -9.16
CA LEU A 93 -17.26 -12.35 -8.20
C LEU A 93 -16.65 -12.45 -6.80
N ILE A 94 -16.28 -11.31 -6.20
CA ILE A 94 -15.77 -11.21 -4.83
C ILE A 94 -16.78 -10.41 -4.00
N GLU A 95 -17.40 -11.07 -3.04
CA GLU A 95 -18.48 -10.51 -2.23
C GLU A 95 -18.08 -10.21 -0.79
N THR A 96 -17.08 -10.90 -0.27
CA THR A 96 -16.65 -10.80 1.13
C THR A 96 -15.17 -10.44 1.25
N VAL A 97 -14.79 -9.93 2.43
CA VAL A 97 -13.39 -9.67 2.77
C VAL A 97 -12.57 -10.95 2.76
N ASP A 98 -13.13 -12.06 3.25
CA ASP A 98 -12.43 -13.35 3.25
C ASP A 98 -12.05 -13.81 1.84
N GLN A 99 -12.96 -13.64 0.87
CA GLN A 99 -12.67 -13.92 -0.54
C GLN A 99 -11.61 -12.94 -1.07
N LEU A 100 -11.75 -11.64 -0.79
CA LEU A 100 -10.81 -10.61 -1.25
C LEU A 100 -9.37 -10.93 -0.84
N ILE A 101 -9.15 -11.39 0.40
CA ILE A 101 -7.81 -11.71 0.92
C ILE A 101 -7.10 -12.80 0.09
N GLU A 102 -7.85 -13.69 -0.57
CA GLU A 102 -7.28 -14.71 -1.44
C GLU A 102 -6.79 -14.14 -2.79
N HIS A 103 -7.22 -12.92 -3.13
CA HIS A 103 -6.98 -12.29 -4.43
C HIS A 103 -6.01 -11.10 -4.38
N ILE A 104 -5.54 -10.70 -3.19
CA ILE A 104 -4.58 -9.60 -3.01
C ILE A 104 -3.31 -10.08 -2.31
N THR A 105 -2.17 -9.53 -2.70
CA THR A 105 -0.88 -9.77 -2.04
C THR A 105 -0.26 -8.43 -1.70
N LEU A 106 0.06 -8.19 -0.43
CA LEU A 106 0.74 -6.95 -0.01
C LEU A 106 2.16 -6.94 -0.59
N VAL A 107 2.51 -5.89 -1.32
CA VAL A 107 3.82 -5.78 -2.00
C VAL A 107 4.67 -4.60 -1.54
N GLY A 108 4.06 -3.53 -1.03
CA GLY A 108 4.85 -2.35 -0.68
C GLY A 108 4.16 -1.35 0.22
N ILE A 109 5.00 -0.55 0.88
CA ILE A 109 4.62 0.65 1.63
C ILE A 109 5.47 1.80 1.09
N SER A 110 4.85 2.94 0.81
CA SER A 110 5.54 4.16 0.45
C SER A 110 5.35 5.23 1.53
N VAL A 111 6.38 6.05 1.72
CA VAL A 111 6.37 7.22 2.60
C VAL A 111 6.88 8.39 1.76
N PRO A 112 5.99 9.17 1.14
CA PRO A 112 6.38 10.31 0.30
C PRO A 112 7.02 11.42 1.12
N TYR A 113 7.48 12.49 0.45
CA TYR A 113 7.92 13.71 1.11
C TYR A 113 6.81 14.32 1.99
N ASP A 114 7.19 14.90 3.12
CA ASP A 114 6.22 15.36 4.13
C ASP A 114 5.39 16.58 3.70
N PHE A 115 5.86 17.32 2.69
CA PHE A 115 5.23 18.53 2.19
C PHE A 115 4.25 18.30 1.03
N LEU A 116 4.11 17.06 0.52
CA LEU A 116 3.21 16.78 -0.62
C LEU A 116 1.74 16.86 -0.23
N ARG A 117 1.39 16.48 1.01
CA ARG A 117 0.01 16.45 1.51
C ARG A 117 -0.05 16.83 2.98
N ASP A 118 -1.19 17.38 3.38
CA ASP A 118 -1.44 17.68 4.79
C ASP A 118 -1.68 16.38 5.59
N GLY A 119 -0.92 16.21 6.67
CA GLY A 119 -1.04 15.05 7.57
C GLY A 119 0.02 13.99 7.33
N ARG A 120 -0.09 12.86 8.05
CA ARG A 120 0.81 11.72 7.84
C ARG A 120 0.38 10.95 6.61
N ASP A 121 1.12 11.13 5.52
CA ASP A 121 0.88 10.49 4.23
C ASP A 121 1.67 9.18 4.11
N VAL A 122 0.96 8.09 3.79
CA VAL A 122 1.52 6.77 3.53
C VAL A 122 0.75 6.10 2.39
N GLY A 123 1.45 5.49 1.44
CA GLY A 123 0.85 4.58 0.46
C GLY A 123 1.02 3.10 0.85
N VAL A 124 0.02 2.28 0.56
CA VAL A 124 0.05 0.82 0.68
C VAL A 124 -0.31 0.21 -0.67
N SER A 125 0.51 -0.70 -1.17
CA SER A 125 0.37 -1.30 -2.50
C SER A 125 0.21 -2.81 -2.43
N PHE A 126 -0.65 -3.33 -3.30
CA PHE A 126 -0.98 -4.73 -3.43
C PHE A 126 -0.89 -5.15 -4.89
N ASP A 127 -0.42 -6.36 -5.15
CA ASP A 127 -0.76 -7.06 -6.37
C ASP A 127 -2.16 -7.65 -6.23
N CYS A 128 -2.90 -7.73 -7.34
CA CYS A 128 -4.23 -8.32 -7.35
C CYS A 128 -4.45 -9.21 -8.57
N SER A 129 -5.10 -10.36 -8.36
CA SER A 129 -5.32 -11.36 -9.42
C SER A 129 -6.19 -10.90 -10.59
N TRP A 130 -6.95 -9.81 -10.45
CA TRP A 130 -7.84 -9.30 -11.50
C TRP A 130 -7.20 -8.21 -12.38
N ASP A 131 -6.03 -7.71 -12.00
CA ASP A 131 -5.31 -6.67 -12.74
C ASP A 131 -3.81 -6.73 -12.38
N GLU A 132 -3.13 -7.72 -12.95
CA GLU A 132 -1.70 -7.97 -12.69
C GLU A 132 -0.79 -6.85 -13.23
N GLU A 133 -1.26 -6.05 -14.18
CA GLU A 133 -0.47 -4.95 -14.77
C GLU A 133 -0.51 -3.69 -13.89
N ASN A 134 -1.67 -3.33 -13.35
CA ASN A 134 -1.84 -2.08 -12.61
C ASN A 134 -1.85 -2.27 -11.09
N GLY A 135 -2.17 -3.47 -10.61
CA GLY A 135 -2.34 -3.79 -9.19
C GLY A 135 -3.38 -2.92 -8.48
N LEU A 136 -3.25 -2.81 -7.15
CA LEU A 136 -4.13 -2.06 -6.27
C LEU A 136 -3.32 -1.17 -5.32
N GLY A 137 -3.68 0.11 -5.23
CA GLY A 137 -3.07 1.09 -4.33
C GLY A 137 -4.08 1.66 -3.34
N ILE A 138 -3.59 1.97 -2.14
CA ILE A 138 -4.34 2.61 -1.07
C ILE A 138 -3.51 3.78 -0.55
N ARG A 139 -4.11 4.96 -0.48
CA ARG A 139 -3.52 6.14 0.15
C ARG A 139 -4.12 6.30 1.55
N LEU A 140 -3.24 6.44 2.54
CA LEU A 140 -3.61 6.70 3.93
C LEU A 140 -3.20 8.12 4.32
N ILE A 141 -4.11 8.87 4.92
CA ILE A 141 -3.83 10.16 5.57
C ILE A 141 -4.21 10.04 7.04
N ASN A 142 -3.22 10.21 7.93
CA ASN A 142 -3.39 9.96 9.37
C ASN A 142 -3.99 8.57 9.65
N GLU A 143 -3.40 7.54 9.04
CA GLU A 143 -3.77 6.12 9.19
C GLU A 143 -5.21 5.77 8.74
N ARG A 144 -5.88 6.67 8.01
CA ARG A 144 -7.23 6.45 7.48
C ARG A 144 -7.19 6.42 5.96
N VAL A 145 -7.99 5.54 5.37
CA VAL A 145 -8.14 5.45 3.91
C VAL A 145 -8.68 6.77 3.37
N ASP A 146 -7.87 7.42 2.54
CA ASP A 146 -8.22 8.63 1.79
C ASP A 146 -8.64 8.25 0.37
N GLU A 147 -7.88 7.36 -0.28
CA GLU A 147 -8.12 6.94 -1.66
C GLU A 147 -7.78 5.45 -1.87
N VAL A 148 -8.52 4.80 -2.77
CA VAL A 148 -8.25 3.43 -3.27
C VAL A 148 -8.31 3.47 -4.79
N GLY A 149 -7.30 2.92 -5.46
CA GLY A 149 -7.18 2.94 -6.91
C GLY A 149 -6.18 1.92 -7.42
N TYR A 150 -5.55 2.19 -8.56
CA TYR A 150 -4.39 1.44 -9.01
C TYR A 150 -3.17 1.71 -8.11
N GLN A 151 -2.08 0.96 -8.28
CA GLN A 151 -0.89 1.10 -7.39
C GLN A 151 -0.29 2.52 -7.40
N ASP A 152 -0.50 3.30 -8.46
CA ASP A 152 -0.01 4.69 -8.57
C ASP A 152 -0.57 5.62 -7.48
N VAL A 153 -1.79 5.40 -7.01
CA VAL A 153 -2.38 6.13 -5.87
C VAL A 153 -1.52 5.99 -4.61
N ALA A 154 -0.80 4.88 -4.47
CA ALA A 154 0.07 4.58 -3.35
C ALA A 154 1.53 5.05 -3.55
N ILE A 155 1.86 5.83 -4.58
CA ILE A 155 3.22 6.37 -4.80
C ILE A 155 3.24 7.88 -4.59
#